data_AF-A0A1J4ZF56-F1
#
_entry.id   AF-A0A1J4ZF56-F1
#
_cell.length_a   1.000
_cell.length_b   1.000
_cell.length_c   1.000
_cell.angle_alpha   90.00
_cell.angle_beta   90.00
_cell.angle_gamma   90.00
#
_symmetry.space_group_name_H-M   'P 1'
#
loop_
_entity.id
_entity.type
_entity.pdbx_description
1 polymer ?
#
loop_
_entity_poly.entity_id
_entity_poly.type
_entity_poly.pdbx_seq_one_letter_code
_entity_poly.pdbx_strand_id
1 'polypeptide(L)'
;ISVGAYSADALLKPFVLASKGAGTVIDKSAQVKTALTGAGFVVVGEYAPYSSANIIVVTNDELKQNAAASEFGGYGAVQRVALTEAGGEVQVSYTNPVYMSHVYRMAGDLSGVSAALEKALGRVEEFGAKGLTVKRARKYHYMFGMEYFTEPNELAEYASYEEAVQAVDSQLAKNDNGVSKVYRVDIPGKQESVFGVAMKGEGKAGKYMDDQFIMSEIDFHDVRSTAHLPYEVLVSGNKVYALYARFRIALNFPDLSMMGKHSFMNIMKTPDAIRDVLQKTVQK
;
A
#
# COMPACT_ATOMS: atom_id res chain seq x y z
N ILE A 1 -25.02 7.99 15.92
CA ILE A 1 -24.71 6.54 15.96
C ILE A 1 -23.24 6.44 16.33
N SER A 2 -22.91 5.77 17.43
CA SER A 2 -21.59 5.83 18.06
C SER A 2 -20.49 5.39 17.10
N VAL A 3 -19.51 6.26 16.86
CA VAL A 3 -18.22 5.88 16.26
C VAL A 3 -17.56 4.97 17.29
N GLY A 4 -17.54 3.67 17.03
CA GLY A 4 -16.98 2.69 17.94
C GLY A 4 -15.47 2.89 18.02
N ALA A 5 -14.99 3.50 19.10
CA ALA A 5 -13.59 3.46 19.44
C ALA A 5 -13.16 2.00 19.56
N TYR A 6 -12.18 1.57 18.78
CA TYR A 6 -11.62 0.22 18.91
C TYR A 6 -11.05 0.05 20.32
N SER A 7 -11.44 -1.02 21.01
CA SER A 7 -10.81 -1.40 22.28
C SER A 7 -9.30 -1.53 22.08
N ALA A 8 -8.50 -1.06 23.05
CA ALA A 8 -7.04 -1.17 22.99
C ALA A 8 -6.54 -2.63 22.86
N ASP A 9 -7.38 -3.59 23.26
CA ASP A 9 -7.11 -5.03 23.19
C ASP A 9 -7.64 -5.69 21.91
N ALA A 10 -8.38 -4.96 21.06
CA ALA A 10 -8.83 -5.49 19.77
C ALA A 10 -7.62 -5.78 18.88
N LEU A 11 -7.59 -6.98 18.29
CA LEU A 11 -6.58 -7.38 17.34
C LEU A 11 -6.98 -6.90 15.95
N LEU A 12 -6.22 -5.94 15.42
CA LEU A 12 -6.39 -5.38 14.09
C LEU A 12 -5.58 -6.20 13.09
N LYS A 13 -6.14 -6.50 11.92
CA LYS A 13 -5.40 -7.15 10.82
C LYS A 13 -5.26 -6.23 9.59
N PRO A 14 -4.28 -6.48 8.71
CA PRO A 14 -3.91 -5.53 7.65
C PRO A 14 -4.97 -5.31 6.58
N PHE A 15 -5.83 -6.31 6.32
CA PHE A 15 -6.79 -6.28 5.22
C PHE A 15 -8.20 -6.65 5.67
N VAL A 16 -9.18 -6.21 4.88
CA VAL A 16 -10.58 -6.59 4.99
C VAL A 16 -11.02 -7.25 3.68
N LEU A 17 -11.59 -8.45 3.76
CA LEU A 17 -12.30 -9.06 2.65
C LEU A 17 -13.69 -8.45 2.61
N ALA A 18 -14.01 -7.74 1.53
CA ALA A 18 -15.26 -7.03 1.37
C ALA A 18 -16.37 -7.95 0.83
N SER A 19 -16.03 -8.71 -0.20
CA SER A 19 -16.92 -9.70 -0.83
C SER A 19 -16.11 -10.70 -1.66
N LYS A 20 -16.75 -11.81 -2.04
CA LYS A 20 -16.26 -12.75 -3.04
C LYS A 20 -17.43 -13.32 -3.83
N GLY A 21 -17.20 -13.68 -5.08
CA GLY A 21 -18.20 -14.35 -5.89
C GLY A 21 -17.85 -14.43 -7.37
N ALA A 22 -18.77 -14.97 -8.16
CA ALA A 22 -18.60 -15.13 -9.60
C ALA A 22 -18.48 -13.79 -10.35
N GLY A 23 -17.84 -13.86 -11.52
CA GLY A 23 -17.66 -12.73 -12.44
C GLY A 23 -16.20 -12.61 -12.89
N THR A 24 -15.89 -11.53 -13.62
CA THR A 24 -14.53 -11.21 -14.04
C THR A 24 -13.97 -10.06 -13.22
N VAL A 25 -12.64 -9.97 -13.12
CA VAL A 25 -11.96 -8.83 -12.49
C VAL A 25 -12.35 -7.50 -13.14
N ILE A 26 -12.56 -7.49 -14.46
CA ILE A 26 -12.94 -6.28 -15.22
C ILE A 26 -14.34 -5.79 -14.81
N ASP A 27 -15.33 -6.68 -14.86
CA ASP A 27 -16.73 -6.31 -14.55
C ASP A 27 -16.87 -5.85 -13.10
N LYS A 28 -16.23 -6.59 -12.18
CA LYS A 28 -16.23 -6.24 -10.76
C LYS A 28 -15.50 -4.93 -10.51
N SER A 29 -14.43 -4.63 -11.24
CA SER A 29 -13.70 -3.36 -11.09
C SER A 29 -14.59 -2.16 -11.42
N ALA A 30 -15.40 -2.25 -12.48
CA ALA A 30 -16.33 -1.19 -12.85
C ALA A 30 -17.41 -0.96 -11.77
N GLN A 31 -17.95 -2.05 -11.20
CA GLN A 31 -18.92 -1.98 -10.10
C GLN A 31 -18.30 -1.35 -8.84
N VAL A 32 -17.11 -1.79 -8.46
CA VAL A 32 -16.38 -1.28 -7.29
C VAL A 32 -16.06 0.21 -7.44
N LYS A 33 -15.58 0.67 -8.61
CA LYS A 33 -15.34 2.10 -8.85
C LYS A 33 -16.61 2.93 -8.67
N THR A 34 -17.75 2.46 -9.20
CA THR A 34 -19.04 3.14 -9.05
C THR A 34 -19.49 3.21 -7.59
N ALA A 35 -19.33 2.12 -6.84
CA ALA A 35 -19.67 2.09 -5.42
C ALA A 35 -18.78 3.03 -4.59
N LEU A 36 -17.48 3.06 -4.87
CA LEU A 36 -16.51 3.93 -4.20
C LEU A 36 -16.81 5.41 -4.46
N THR A 37 -17.05 5.81 -5.72
CA THR A 37 -17.38 7.20 -6.04
C THR A 37 -18.72 7.62 -5.44
N GLY A 38 -19.73 6.73 -5.45
CA GLY A 38 -21.00 6.95 -4.78
C GLY A 38 -20.87 7.11 -3.24
N ALA A 39 -19.81 6.58 -2.65
CA ALA A 39 -19.49 6.73 -1.23
C ALA A 39 -18.57 7.94 -0.92
N GLY A 40 -18.27 8.79 -1.91
CA GLY A 40 -17.47 10.00 -1.71
C GLY A 40 -15.96 9.80 -1.83
N PHE A 41 -15.51 8.64 -2.34
CA PHE A 41 -14.11 8.43 -2.70
C PHE A 41 -13.78 8.97 -4.09
N VAL A 42 -12.54 9.42 -4.27
CA VAL A 42 -11.98 9.80 -5.56
C VAL A 42 -10.99 8.72 -6.00
N VAL A 43 -11.18 8.16 -7.19
CA VAL A 43 -10.20 7.24 -7.80
C VAL A 43 -9.01 8.06 -8.32
N VAL A 44 -7.81 7.73 -7.84
CA VAL A 44 -6.57 8.44 -8.18
C VAL A 44 -5.59 7.61 -8.99
N GLY A 45 -5.83 6.30 -9.08
CA GLY A 45 -5.05 5.40 -9.92
C GLY A 45 -5.66 4.01 -10.00
N GLU A 46 -5.24 3.27 -11.01
CA GLU A 46 -5.56 1.86 -11.20
C GLU A 46 -4.28 1.11 -11.57
N TYR A 47 -4.09 -0.09 -11.03
CA TYR A 47 -2.88 -0.87 -11.25
C TYR A 47 -3.19 -2.37 -11.36
N ALA A 48 -2.75 -2.97 -12.47
CA ALA A 48 -2.84 -4.41 -12.71
C ALA A 48 -1.44 -5.03 -12.68
N PRO A 49 -0.96 -5.50 -11.50
CA PRO A 49 0.37 -6.10 -11.38
C PRO A 49 0.51 -7.43 -12.14
N TYR A 50 -0.60 -8.13 -12.36
CA TYR A 50 -0.70 -9.39 -13.11
C TYR A 50 -2.13 -9.59 -13.62
N SER A 51 -2.31 -10.45 -14.62
CA SER A 51 -3.57 -10.56 -15.38
C SER A 51 -4.81 -10.89 -14.55
N SER A 52 -4.64 -11.60 -13.44
CA SER A 52 -5.72 -11.99 -12.53
C SER A 52 -5.98 -10.97 -11.41
N ALA A 53 -5.38 -9.78 -11.47
CA ALA A 53 -5.54 -8.74 -10.46
C ALA A 53 -5.74 -7.33 -11.03
N ASN A 54 -6.55 -6.55 -10.33
CA ASN A 54 -6.63 -5.10 -10.49
C ASN A 54 -6.68 -4.45 -9.09
N ILE A 55 -6.04 -3.29 -8.95
CA ILE A 55 -6.00 -2.51 -7.72
C ILE A 55 -6.47 -1.11 -8.04
N ILE A 56 -7.58 -0.70 -7.43
CA ILE A 56 -8.12 0.65 -7.51
C ILE A 56 -7.59 1.42 -6.30
N VAL A 57 -6.88 2.51 -6.55
CA VAL A 57 -6.37 3.39 -5.50
C VAL A 57 -7.32 4.57 -5.36
N VAL A 58 -7.79 4.79 -4.13
CA VAL A 58 -8.73 5.86 -3.81
C VAL A 58 -8.23 6.76 -2.70
N THR A 59 -8.67 8.01 -2.71
CA THR A 59 -8.53 8.96 -1.61
C THR A 59 -9.87 9.64 -1.30
N ASN A 60 -9.94 10.38 -0.21
CA ASN A 60 -11.04 11.29 0.10
C ASN A 60 -10.50 12.42 1.02
N ASP A 61 -11.36 13.35 1.40
CA ASP A 61 -10.93 14.47 2.24
C ASP A 61 -10.50 14.03 3.64
N GLU A 62 -11.14 13.03 4.25
CA GLU A 62 -10.73 12.50 5.56
C GLU A 62 -9.31 11.92 5.53
N LEU A 63 -8.98 11.12 4.51
CA LEU A 63 -7.63 10.57 4.29
C LEU A 63 -6.59 11.68 4.14
N LYS A 64 -6.86 12.66 3.28
CA LYS A 64 -5.93 13.78 3.03
C LYS A 64 -5.73 14.65 4.26
N GLN A 65 -6.77 14.94 5.03
CA GLN A 65 -6.66 15.75 6.24
C GLN A 65 -5.91 15.03 7.36
N ASN A 66 -6.15 13.72 7.51
CA ASN A 66 -5.40 12.92 8.47
C ASN A 66 -3.91 12.82 8.08
N ALA A 67 -3.62 12.67 6.77
CA ALA A 67 -2.26 12.75 6.25
C ALA A 67 -1.60 14.11 6.51
N ALA A 68 -2.30 15.22 6.27
CA ALA A 68 -1.79 16.57 6.54
C ALA A 68 -1.44 16.79 8.02
N ALA A 69 -2.18 16.14 8.93
CA ALA A 69 -1.94 16.21 10.37
C ALA A 69 -0.83 15.26 10.88
N SER A 70 -0.18 14.49 9.99
CA SER A 70 0.75 13.42 10.36
C SER A 70 2.16 13.63 9.77
N GLU A 71 3.16 13.16 10.50
CA GLU A 71 4.54 13.06 9.99
C GLU A 71 4.62 11.91 8.99
N PHE A 72 5.17 12.17 7.80
CA PHE A 72 5.11 11.26 6.64
C PHE A 72 3.70 10.73 6.35
N GLY A 73 2.68 11.57 6.58
CA GLY A 73 1.28 11.20 6.47
C GLY A 73 0.85 10.78 5.06
N GLY A 74 1.59 11.17 4.03
CA GLY A 74 1.35 10.76 2.64
C GLY A 74 1.22 9.26 2.44
N TYR A 75 1.94 8.43 3.22
CA TYR A 75 1.79 6.97 3.16
C TYR A 75 0.39 6.46 3.56
N GLY A 76 -0.36 7.26 4.34
CA GLY A 76 -1.74 6.98 4.74
C GLY A 76 -2.80 7.77 3.98
N ALA A 77 -2.42 8.51 2.92
CA ALA A 77 -3.34 9.40 2.18
C ALA A 77 -4.26 8.68 1.20
N VAL A 78 -4.09 7.37 1.01
CA VAL A 78 -4.88 6.56 0.07
C VAL A 78 -5.33 5.24 0.71
N GLN A 79 -6.35 4.62 0.12
CA GLN A 79 -6.72 3.22 0.34
C GLN A 79 -6.56 2.44 -0.95
N ARG A 80 -6.17 1.17 -0.82
CA ARG A 80 -5.98 0.26 -1.95
C ARG A 80 -7.11 -0.77 -1.91
N VAL A 81 -7.90 -0.83 -2.97
CA VAL A 81 -9.00 -1.79 -3.14
C VAL A 81 -8.60 -2.76 -4.23
N ALA A 82 -8.34 -4.01 -3.86
CA ALA A 82 -7.93 -5.06 -4.78
C ALA A 82 -9.11 -5.90 -5.23
N LEU A 83 -9.05 -6.31 -6.50
CA LEU A 83 -9.86 -7.32 -7.12
C LEU A 83 -8.93 -8.41 -7.63
N THR A 84 -9.11 -9.64 -7.14
CA THR A 84 -8.20 -10.74 -7.46
C THR A 84 -8.96 -12.02 -7.70
N GLU A 85 -8.67 -12.70 -8.81
CA GLU A 85 -9.21 -14.03 -9.08
C GLU A 85 -8.47 -15.08 -8.24
N ALA A 86 -9.23 -15.83 -7.44
CA ALA A 86 -8.71 -16.93 -6.62
C ALA A 86 -9.84 -17.91 -6.29
N GLY A 87 -9.55 -19.21 -6.39
CA GLY A 87 -10.54 -20.26 -6.10
C GLY A 87 -11.74 -20.30 -7.04
N GLY A 88 -11.61 -19.77 -8.27
CA GLY A 88 -12.71 -19.65 -9.24
C GLY A 88 -13.69 -18.50 -8.96
N GLU A 89 -13.37 -17.62 -8.01
CA GLU A 89 -14.14 -16.43 -7.67
C GLU A 89 -13.29 -15.17 -7.78
N VAL A 90 -13.92 -14.01 -7.92
CA VAL A 90 -13.27 -12.71 -7.75
C VAL A 90 -13.44 -12.28 -6.29
N GLN A 91 -12.33 -12.09 -5.60
CA GLN A 91 -12.28 -11.51 -4.26
C GLN A 91 -12.13 -9.99 -4.38
N VAL A 92 -12.95 -9.25 -3.62
CA VAL A 92 -12.79 -7.81 -3.43
C VAL A 92 -12.29 -7.60 -2.01
N SER A 93 -11.09 -7.04 -1.86
CA SER A 93 -10.47 -6.76 -0.57
C SER A 93 -9.90 -5.34 -0.53
N TYR A 94 -9.69 -4.81 0.67
CA TYR A 94 -9.06 -3.50 0.82
C TYR A 94 -8.14 -3.45 2.04
N THR A 95 -7.18 -2.52 2.02
CA THR A 95 -6.37 -2.20 3.19
C THR A 95 -7.26 -1.76 4.34
N ASN A 96 -7.08 -2.31 5.54
CA ASN A 96 -7.86 -1.93 6.71
C ASN A 96 -7.45 -0.51 7.18
N PRO A 97 -8.32 0.52 7.06
CA PRO A 97 -7.92 1.90 7.34
C PRO A 97 -7.45 2.10 8.79
N VAL A 98 -8.05 1.38 9.73
CA VAL A 98 -7.74 1.49 11.16
C VAL A 98 -6.40 0.84 11.49
N TYR A 99 -6.10 -0.32 10.88
CA TYR A 99 -4.79 -0.92 11.01
C TYR A 99 -3.71 -0.02 10.39
N MET A 100 -3.94 0.46 9.16
CA MET A 100 -3.01 1.33 8.42
C MET A 100 -2.72 2.63 9.17
N SER A 101 -3.75 3.26 9.77
CA SER A 101 -3.58 4.49 10.54
C SER A 101 -2.64 4.30 11.72
N HIS A 102 -2.65 3.13 12.36
CA HIS A 102 -1.76 2.84 13.46
C HIS A 102 -0.33 2.50 13.01
N VAL A 103 -0.13 1.64 12.01
CA VAL A 103 1.23 1.27 11.55
C VAL A 103 1.95 2.43 10.86
N TYR A 104 1.22 3.35 10.23
CA TYR A 104 1.76 4.60 9.69
C TYR A 104 1.68 5.77 10.67
N ARG A 105 1.34 5.49 11.94
CA ARG A 105 1.34 6.46 13.04
C ARG A 105 0.52 7.74 12.78
N MET A 106 -0.52 7.63 11.96
CA MET A 106 -1.45 8.70 11.62
C MET A 106 -2.10 9.30 12.87
N ALA A 107 -2.53 10.56 12.75
CA ALA A 107 -3.11 11.34 13.84
C ALA A 107 -4.50 10.82 14.25
N GLY A 108 -5.38 10.56 13.27
CA GLY A 108 -6.71 9.97 13.49
C GLY A 108 -6.74 8.48 13.15
N ASP A 109 -7.75 7.77 13.65
CA ASP A 109 -7.86 6.31 13.50
C ASP A 109 -8.46 5.85 12.15
N LEU A 110 -9.01 6.77 11.34
CA LEU A 110 -9.67 6.48 10.06
C LEU A 110 -10.90 5.55 10.18
N SER A 111 -11.57 5.56 11.34
CA SER A 111 -12.82 4.84 11.55
C SER A 111 -13.95 5.29 10.60
N GLY A 112 -14.00 6.58 10.24
CA GLY A 112 -14.95 7.12 9.26
C GLY A 112 -14.73 6.55 7.86
N VAL A 113 -13.48 6.53 7.39
CA VAL A 113 -13.07 5.86 6.14
C VAL A 113 -13.43 4.38 6.16
N SER A 114 -13.20 3.69 7.27
CA SER A 114 -13.52 2.26 7.42
C SER A 114 -15.03 2.00 7.27
N ALA A 115 -15.86 2.80 7.93
CA ALA A 115 -17.32 2.72 7.81
C ALA A 115 -17.81 3.04 6.39
N ALA A 116 -17.18 3.99 5.70
CA ALA A 116 -17.52 4.33 4.32
C ALA A 116 -17.19 3.18 3.34
N LEU A 117 -16.03 2.54 3.49
CA LEU A 117 -15.65 1.36 2.69
C LEU A 117 -16.57 0.17 2.96
N GLU A 118 -16.86 -0.12 4.23
CA GLU A 118 -17.78 -1.20 4.61
C GLU A 118 -19.17 -0.99 4.00
N LYS A 119 -19.70 0.24 4.07
CA LYS A 119 -20.99 0.57 3.46
C LYS A 119 -20.97 0.42 1.94
N ALA A 120 -19.86 0.77 1.28
CA ALA A 120 -19.74 0.75 -0.17
C ALA A 120 -19.51 -0.66 -0.73
N LEU A 121 -18.68 -1.46 -0.07
CA LEU A 121 -18.13 -2.70 -0.63
C LEU A 121 -18.47 -3.95 0.18
N GLY A 122 -18.93 -3.79 1.42
CA GLY A 122 -19.14 -4.87 2.38
C GLY A 122 -17.93 -5.15 3.25
N ARG A 123 -18.13 -6.05 4.22
CA ARG A 123 -17.12 -6.50 5.18
C ARG A 123 -17.46 -7.93 5.62
N VAL A 124 -16.72 -8.90 5.10
CA VAL A 124 -16.85 -10.32 5.46
C VAL A 124 -15.96 -10.64 6.65
N GLU A 125 -14.66 -10.37 6.55
CA GLU A 125 -13.68 -10.65 7.61
C GLU A 125 -12.43 -9.77 7.51
N GLU A 126 -11.72 -9.61 8.63
CA GLU A 126 -10.35 -9.12 8.62
C GLU A 126 -9.35 -10.27 8.45
N PHE A 127 -8.31 -10.10 7.63
CA PHE A 127 -7.35 -11.16 7.29
C PHE A 127 -5.91 -10.62 7.07
N GLY A 128 -4.99 -11.53 6.74
CA GLY A 128 -3.58 -11.25 6.42
C GLY A 128 -2.60 -11.44 7.57
N ALA A 129 -3.12 -11.55 8.80
CA ALA A 129 -2.30 -11.79 9.99
C ALA A 129 -3.12 -12.41 11.13
N LYS A 130 -2.43 -12.94 12.15
CA LYS A 130 -3.01 -13.17 13.49
C LYS A 130 -3.57 -11.91 14.15
N GLY A 131 -3.05 -10.74 13.77
CA GLY A 131 -3.50 -9.42 14.22
C GLY A 131 -2.63 -8.81 15.32
N LEU A 132 -2.74 -7.49 15.48
CA LEU A 132 -1.97 -6.69 16.42
C LEU A 132 -2.90 -5.80 17.25
N THR A 133 -2.58 -5.61 18.52
CA THR A 133 -3.21 -4.55 19.31
C THR A 133 -2.81 -3.18 18.79
N VAL A 134 -3.62 -2.15 19.02
CA VAL A 134 -3.33 -0.75 18.64
C VAL A 134 -1.93 -0.31 19.06
N LYS A 135 -1.55 -0.63 20.31
CA LYS A 135 -0.24 -0.27 20.87
C LYS A 135 0.91 -0.95 20.11
N ARG A 136 0.74 -2.21 19.71
CA ARG A 136 1.75 -2.95 18.93
C ARG A 136 1.82 -2.47 17.49
N ALA A 137 0.69 -2.13 16.88
CA ALA A 137 0.65 -1.56 15.54
C ALA A 137 1.37 -0.19 15.49
N ARG A 138 1.13 0.71 16.44
CA ARG A 138 1.83 2.03 16.49
C ARG A 138 3.32 1.94 16.77
N LYS A 139 3.78 0.85 17.39
CA LYS A 139 5.19 0.57 17.67
C LYS A 139 5.72 -0.57 16.81
N TYR A 140 5.11 -0.79 15.65
CA TYR A 140 5.41 -1.96 14.84
C TYR A 140 6.90 -1.97 14.49
N HIS A 141 7.52 -3.09 14.82
CA HIS A 141 8.90 -3.42 14.55
C HIS A 141 8.97 -4.92 14.36
N TYR A 142 9.36 -5.37 13.18
CA TYR A 142 9.27 -6.79 12.85
C TYR A 142 10.29 -7.61 13.64
N MET A 143 11.57 -7.24 13.54
CA MET A 143 12.67 -7.90 14.25
C MET A 143 13.79 -6.90 14.59
N PHE A 144 14.58 -7.24 15.61
CA PHE A 144 15.77 -6.47 15.98
C PHE A 144 16.68 -6.23 14.76
N GLY A 145 17.11 -4.98 14.56
CA GLY A 145 17.95 -4.57 13.43
C GLY A 145 17.21 -4.24 12.12
N MET A 146 15.87 -4.28 12.11
CA MET A 146 15.06 -3.82 10.97
C MET A 146 14.52 -2.40 11.19
N GLU A 147 14.02 -1.75 10.14
CA GLU A 147 13.55 -0.36 10.24
C GLU A 147 12.18 -0.25 10.87
N TYR A 148 11.99 0.93 11.47
CA TYR A 148 10.69 1.45 11.86
C TYR A 148 10.06 2.27 10.73
N PHE A 149 8.77 2.58 10.89
CA PHE A 149 8.10 3.57 10.05
C PHE A 149 8.85 4.92 9.99
N THR A 150 9.51 5.30 11.10
CA THR A 150 10.26 6.56 11.23
C THR A 150 11.66 6.52 10.64
N GLU A 151 12.04 5.42 9.99
CA GLU A 151 13.35 5.25 9.37
C GLU A 151 13.19 4.91 7.87
N PRO A 152 12.50 5.76 7.08
CA PRO A 152 12.40 5.53 5.63
C PRO A 152 13.77 5.67 4.96
N ASN A 153 13.93 5.01 3.80
CA ASN A 153 15.07 5.29 2.92
C ASN A 153 14.97 6.71 2.40
N GLU A 154 16.01 7.51 2.56
CA GLU A 154 16.22 8.70 1.74
C GLU A 154 16.82 8.26 0.40
N LEU A 155 16.08 8.47 -0.68
CA LEU A 155 16.44 8.02 -2.03
C LEU A 155 17.20 9.11 -2.80
N ALA A 156 16.74 10.36 -2.69
CA ALA A 156 17.30 11.51 -3.37
C ALA A 156 16.96 12.82 -2.64
N GLU A 157 17.73 13.87 -2.96
CA GLU A 157 17.53 15.23 -2.48
C GLU A 157 17.63 16.21 -3.66
N TYR A 158 16.78 17.24 -3.65
CA TYR A 158 16.67 18.28 -4.67
C TYR A 158 16.81 19.68 -4.05
N ALA A 159 16.80 20.75 -4.85
CA ALA A 159 16.91 22.11 -4.33
C ALA A 159 15.59 22.61 -3.73
N SER A 160 14.44 22.10 -4.18
CA SER A 160 13.13 22.43 -3.61
C SER A 160 12.14 21.27 -3.73
N TYR A 161 11.01 21.41 -3.05
CA TYR A 161 9.87 20.49 -3.16
C TYR A 161 9.35 20.41 -4.59
N GLU A 162 9.21 21.56 -5.26
CA GLU A 162 8.69 21.64 -6.63
C GLU A 162 9.63 20.93 -7.61
N GLU A 163 10.94 21.11 -7.45
CA GLU A 163 11.94 20.40 -8.25
C GLU A 163 11.88 18.88 -8.00
N ALA A 164 11.80 18.45 -6.74
CA ALA A 164 11.70 17.03 -6.38
C ALA A 164 10.45 16.38 -6.99
N VAL A 165 9.29 17.02 -6.83
CA VAL A 165 8.02 16.56 -7.38
C VAL A 165 8.08 16.46 -8.90
N GLN A 166 8.57 17.50 -9.58
CA GLN A 166 8.66 17.52 -11.03
C GLN A 166 9.61 16.44 -11.56
N ALA A 167 10.75 16.26 -10.89
CA ALA A 167 11.72 15.24 -11.28
C ALA A 167 11.17 13.83 -11.08
N VAL A 168 10.58 13.53 -9.92
CA VAL A 168 9.94 12.22 -9.66
C VAL A 168 8.84 11.94 -10.68
N ASP A 169 7.96 12.90 -10.95
CA ASP A 169 6.88 12.73 -11.93
C ASP A 169 7.43 12.46 -13.34
N SER A 170 8.44 13.22 -13.76
CA SER A 170 9.08 13.06 -15.07
C SER A 170 9.81 11.73 -15.21
N GLN A 171 10.54 11.27 -14.19
CA GLN A 171 11.30 10.03 -14.27
C GLN A 171 10.37 8.81 -14.28
N LEU A 172 9.33 8.81 -13.45
CA LEU A 172 8.31 7.76 -13.44
C LEU A 172 7.51 7.70 -14.76
N ALA A 173 7.39 8.81 -15.48
CA ALA A 173 6.76 8.81 -16.81
C ALA A 173 7.63 8.16 -17.90
N LYS A 174 8.96 8.16 -17.74
CA LYS A 174 9.88 7.54 -18.72
C LYS A 174 9.89 6.03 -18.63
N ASN A 175 9.78 5.47 -17.43
CA ASN A 175 9.79 4.02 -17.18
C ASN A 175 11.08 3.32 -17.69
N ASP A 176 12.21 4.02 -17.65
CA ASP A 176 13.49 3.55 -18.24
C ASP A 176 14.06 2.29 -17.56
N ASN A 177 13.65 2.02 -16.32
CA ASN A 177 14.11 0.89 -15.50
C ASN A 177 12.96 -0.01 -15.00
N GLY A 178 11.80 0.07 -15.64
CA GLY A 178 10.62 -0.74 -15.27
C GLY A 178 9.84 -0.22 -14.07
N VAL A 179 10.12 1.00 -13.59
CA VAL A 179 9.35 1.70 -12.56
C VAL A 179 8.53 2.82 -13.20
N SER A 180 7.21 2.80 -13.01
CA SER A 180 6.30 3.80 -13.59
C SER A 180 5.25 4.30 -12.61
N LYS A 181 4.67 5.48 -12.90
CA LYS A 181 3.67 6.13 -12.04
C LYS A 181 2.32 5.41 -12.14
N VAL A 182 1.75 5.03 -10.99
CA VAL A 182 0.35 4.56 -10.87
C VAL A 182 -0.55 5.73 -10.48
N TYR A 183 -0.17 6.48 -9.45
CA TYR A 183 -0.93 7.61 -8.95
C TYR A 183 0.01 8.65 -8.33
N ARG A 184 -0.54 9.84 -8.11
CA ARG A 184 0.04 10.88 -7.25
C ARG A 184 -1.08 11.49 -6.40
N VAL A 185 -0.81 11.70 -5.12
CA VAL A 185 -1.68 12.48 -4.22
C VAL A 185 -0.85 13.51 -3.49
N ASP A 186 -1.24 14.78 -3.64
CA ASP A 186 -0.65 15.91 -2.92
C ASP A 186 -1.36 16.13 -1.58
N ILE A 187 -0.58 16.35 -0.52
CA ILE A 187 -1.10 16.49 0.83
C ILE A 187 -1.42 17.97 1.11
N PRO A 188 -2.67 18.31 1.47
CA PRO A 188 -3.07 19.70 1.63
C PRO A 188 -2.32 20.37 2.79
N GLY A 189 -1.87 21.61 2.59
CA GLY A 189 -1.25 22.41 3.64
C GLY A 189 0.17 21.99 4.02
N LYS A 190 0.79 21.06 3.29
CA LYS A 190 2.18 20.61 3.52
C LYS A 190 2.89 20.37 2.19
N GLN A 191 4.21 20.60 2.15
CA GLN A 191 5.06 20.20 1.03
C GLN A 191 5.29 18.69 1.07
N GLU A 192 4.27 17.92 0.73
CA GLU A 192 4.32 16.46 0.72
C GLU A 192 3.44 15.89 -0.41
N SER A 193 4.01 14.97 -1.20
CA SER A 193 3.33 14.25 -2.29
C SER A 193 3.69 12.78 -2.24
N VAL A 194 2.69 11.90 -2.24
CA VAL A 194 2.89 10.45 -2.35
C VAL A 194 2.64 10.00 -3.79
N PHE A 195 3.51 9.12 -4.29
CA PHE A 195 3.38 8.50 -5.59
C PHE A 195 3.34 6.98 -5.42
N GLY A 196 2.29 6.35 -5.93
CA GLY A 196 2.30 4.90 -6.11
C GLY A 196 3.05 4.52 -7.38
N VAL A 197 3.84 3.47 -7.30
CA VAL A 197 4.67 3.02 -8.42
C VAL A 197 4.39 1.57 -8.79
N ALA A 198 4.34 1.31 -10.09
CA ALA A 198 4.31 -0.03 -10.65
C ALA A 198 5.74 -0.48 -10.92
N MET A 199 6.10 -1.71 -10.56
CA MET A 199 7.45 -2.24 -10.77
C MET A 199 7.44 -3.54 -11.56
N LYS A 200 8.17 -3.54 -12.68
CA LYS A 200 8.29 -4.70 -13.59
C LYS A 200 9.74 -5.03 -13.86
N GLY A 201 10.17 -6.22 -13.43
CA GLY A 201 11.54 -6.68 -13.52
C GLY A 201 11.86 -7.46 -14.77
N GLU A 202 13.03 -7.21 -15.35
CA GLU A 202 13.53 -7.97 -16.48
C GLU A 202 14.65 -8.93 -16.10
N GLY A 203 14.55 -10.16 -16.61
CA GLY A 203 15.56 -11.20 -16.43
C GLY A 203 15.74 -11.65 -14.97
N LYS A 204 16.79 -12.45 -14.76
CA LYS A 204 17.08 -13.08 -13.45
C LYS A 204 17.41 -12.07 -12.34
N ALA A 205 17.97 -10.92 -12.70
CA ALA A 205 18.34 -9.87 -11.75
C ALA A 205 17.13 -9.00 -11.40
N GLY A 206 16.30 -8.63 -12.39
CA GLY A 206 15.13 -7.77 -12.19
C GLY A 206 14.01 -8.44 -11.39
N LYS A 207 13.95 -9.78 -11.34
CA LYS A 207 12.88 -10.49 -10.62
C LYS A 207 12.66 -10.02 -9.18
N TYR A 208 13.72 -9.60 -8.46
CA TYR A 208 13.59 -9.23 -7.05
C TYR A 208 12.91 -7.88 -6.81
N MET A 209 12.69 -7.08 -7.86
CA MET A 209 11.85 -5.88 -7.78
C MET A 209 10.53 -6.03 -8.54
N ASP A 210 10.29 -7.18 -9.18
CA ASP A 210 9.11 -7.44 -9.97
C ASP A 210 7.90 -7.73 -9.08
N ASP A 211 6.85 -6.93 -9.20
CA ASP A 211 5.67 -7.04 -8.34
C ASP A 211 4.99 -8.41 -8.48
N GLN A 212 4.92 -8.98 -9.68
CA GLN A 212 4.32 -10.30 -9.91
C GLN A 212 5.15 -11.41 -9.24
N PHE A 213 6.47 -11.40 -9.39
CA PHE A 213 7.34 -12.37 -8.72
C PHE A 213 7.19 -12.28 -7.20
N ILE A 214 7.30 -11.07 -6.63
CA ILE A 214 7.23 -10.88 -5.17
C ILE A 214 5.90 -11.37 -4.63
N MET A 215 4.79 -11.00 -5.27
CA MET A 215 3.45 -11.43 -4.85
C MET A 215 3.26 -12.94 -4.95
N SER A 216 3.87 -13.61 -5.94
CA SER A 216 3.82 -15.08 -6.04
C SER A 216 4.52 -15.80 -4.86
N GLU A 217 5.45 -15.12 -4.19
CA GLU A 217 6.20 -15.67 -3.05
C GLU A 217 5.52 -15.39 -1.71
N ILE A 218 4.85 -14.24 -1.55
CA ILE A 218 4.30 -13.79 -0.26
C ILE A 218 2.77 -13.90 -0.14
N ASP A 219 2.03 -13.83 -1.25
CA ASP A 219 0.56 -13.83 -1.25
C ASP A 219 -0.02 -15.19 -1.68
N PHE A 220 0.28 -16.23 -0.90
CA PHE A 220 -0.02 -17.64 -1.23
C PHE A 220 -1.27 -18.21 -0.52
N HIS A 221 -1.92 -17.44 0.34
CA HIS A 221 -3.14 -17.87 1.05
C HIS A 221 -4.37 -17.85 0.12
N ASP A 222 -5.45 -18.49 0.56
CA ASP A 222 -6.71 -18.55 -0.19
C ASP A 222 -7.34 -17.17 -0.38
N VAL A 223 -7.33 -16.34 0.68
CA VAL A 223 -7.74 -14.93 0.61
C VAL A 223 -6.53 -14.08 0.25
N ARG A 224 -6.59 -13.39 -0.89
CA ARG A 224 -5.47 -12.68 -1.49
C ARG A 224 -5.28 -11.28 -0.88
N SER A 225 -4.04 -10.99 -0.52
CA SER A 225 -3.57 -9.73 0.06
C SER A 225 -3.05 -8.76 -1.00
N THR A 226 -3.61 -8.82 -2.21
CA THR A 226 -3.15 -8.06 -3.37
C THR A 226 -3.16 -6.53 -3.16
N ALA A 227 -4.01 -6.03 -2.26
CA ALA A 227 -4.00 -4.64 -1.80
C ALA A 227 -2.71 -4.23 -1.03
N HIS A 228 -1.75 -5.14 -0.86
CA HIS A 228 -0.39 -4.80 -0.44
C HIS A 228 0.30 -3.81 -1.39
N LEU A 229 0.05 -3.96 -2.70
CA LEU A 229 0.57 -3.13 -3.78
C LEU A 229 -0.35 -1.93 -4.09
N PRO A 230 0.17 -0.85 -4.70
CA PRO A 230 1.56 -0.65 -5.11
C PRO A 230 2.50 -0.29 -3.95
N TYR A 231 3.81 -0.23 -4.24
CA TYR A 231 4.78 0.46 -3.38
C TYR A 231 4.72 1.97 -3.60
N GLU A 232 5.34 2.73 -2.69
CA GLU A 232 5.26 4.19 -2.67
C GLU A 232 6.63 4.85 -2.61
N VAL A 233 6.75 5.98 -3.30
CA VAL A 233 7.74 7.02 -3.00
C VAL A 233 7.03 8.27 -2.47
N LEU A 234 7.65 8.94 -1.50
CA LEU A 234 7.11 10.12 -0.83
C LEU A 234 8.08 11.28 -1.02
N VAL A 235 7.65 12.34 -1.68
CA VAL A 235 8.37 13.62 -1.63
C VAL A 235 7.90 14.36 -0.39
N SER A 236 8.82 14.76 0.50
CA SER A 236 8.53 15.56 1.69
C SER A 236 9.60 16.64 1.84
N GLY A 237 9.21 17.91 1.73
CA GLY A 237 10.16 19.00 1.52
C GLY A 237 10.93 18.77 0.21
N ASN A 238 12.25 18.92 0.24
CA ASN A 238 13.12 18.71 -0.92
C ASN A 238 13.66 17.28 -1.06
N LYS A 239 13.19 16.34 -0.23
CA LYS A 239 13.71 14.97 -0.16
C LYS A 239 12.69 13.95 -0.64
N VAL A 240 13.20 12.89 -1.26
CA VAL A 240 12.40 11.75 -1.75
C VAL A 240 12.69 10.55 -0.87
N TYR A 241 11.63 9.93 -0.37
CA TYR A 241 11.68 8.81 0.55
C TYR A 241 10.97 7.59 0.00
N ALA A 242 11.32 6.40 0.51
CA ALA A 242 10.48 5.22 0.43
C ALA A 242 10.56 4.43 1.74
N LEU A 243 9.43 3.88 2.18
CA LEU A 243 9.46 2.89 3.27
C LEU A 243 10.29 1.69 2.82
N TYR A 244 11.16 1.19 3.70
CA TYR A 244 11.91 -0.02 3.43
C TYR A 244 10.96 -1.17 3.11
N ALA A 245 11.21 -1.91 2.03
CA ALA A 245 10.30 -2.98 1.61
C ALA A 245 10.19 -4.08 2.68
N ARG A 246 11.24 -4.32 3.47
CA ARG A 246 11.16 -5.25 4.61
C ARG A 246 10.14 -4.81 5.66
N PHE A 247 10.05 -3.51 5.96
CA PHE A 247 8.98 -2.96 6.80
C PHE A 247 7.61 -3.11 6.13
N ARG A 248 7.47 -2.70 4.86
CA ARG A 248 6.19 -2.76 4.11
C ARG A 248 5.65 -4.17 3.92
N ILE A 249 6.51 -5.16 3.70
CA ILE A 249 6.13 -6.57 3.59
C ILE A 249 5.76 -7.10 4.96
N ALA A 250 6.59 -6.90 5.98
CA ALA A 250 6.37 -7.49 7.28
C ALA A 250 5.08 -6.99 7.96
N LEU A 251 4.70 -5.73 7.79
CA LEU A 251 3.45 -5.22 8.35
C LEU A 251 2.21 -5.90 7.71
N ASN A 252 2.27 -6.22 6.41
CA ASN A 252 1.16 -6.85 5.69
C ASN A 252 1.19 -8.39 5.74
N PHE A 253 2.37 -8.98 5.93
CA PHE A 253 2.62 -10.42 5.97
C PHE A 253 3.46 -10.80 7.20
N PRO A 254 3.00 -10.50 8.44
CA PRO A 254 3.80 -10.72 9.65
C PRO A 254 4.01 -12.21 9.95
N ASP A 255 3.16 -13.07 9.38
CA ASP A 255 3.22 -14.53 9.54
C ASP A 255 4.04 -15.22 8.42
N LEU A 256 4.72 -14.45 7.56
CA LEU A 256 5.59 -15.00 6.52
C LEU A 256 6.73 -15.80 7.18
N SER A 257 6.81 -17.09 6.84
CA SER A 257 7.88 -17.95 7.33
C SER A 257 9.24 -17.48 6.82
N MET A 258 10.30 -17.67 7.61
CA MET A 258 11.66 -17.43 7.14
C MET A 258 12.04 -18.44 6.04
N MET A 259 11.69 -19.72 6.18
CA MET A 259 12.03 -20.78 5.23
C MET A 259 10.80 -21.53 4.72
N GLY A 260 10.90 -22.09 3.51
CA GLY A 260 9.86 -22.93 2.92
C GLY A 260 9.56 -22.56 1.47
N LYS A 261 8.46 -23.13 0.94
CA LYS A 261 8.03 -22.90 -0.44
C LYS A 261 7.62 -21.44 -0.71
N HIS A 262 7.09 -20.75 0.31
CA HIS A 262 6.63 -19.37 0.26
C HIS A 262 7.16 -18.62 1.49
N SER A 263 8.36 -18.03 1.37
CA SER A 263 9.12 -17.58 2.53
C SER A 263 9.96 -16.34 2.27
N PHE A 264 10.33 -15.64 3.35
CA PHE A 264 11.17 -14.44 3.28
C PHE A 264 12.52 -14.70 2.59
N MET A 265 13.09 -15.89 2.73
CA MET A 265 14.33 -16.27 2.03
C MET A 265 14.21 -16.19 0.50
N ASN A 266 13.04 -16.49 -0.08
CA ASN A 266 12.84 -16.44 -1.53
C ASN A 266 12.89 -15.00 -2.06
N ILE A 267 12.55 -14.04 -1.21
CA ILE A 267 12.54 -12.60 -1.49
C ILE A 267 13.61 -11.83 -0.70
N MET A 268 14.64 -12.49 -0.18
CA MET A 268 15.67 -11.85 0.65
C MET A 268 16.33 -10.63 -0.02
N LYS A 269 16.49 -10.68 -1.35
CA LYS A 269 17.11 -9.61 -2.13
C LYS A 269 16.13 -8.51 -2.52
N THR A 270 14.83 -8.71 -2.30
CA THR A 270 13.79 -7.77 -2.69
C THR A 270 13.90 -6.41 -2.01
N PRO A 271 14.15 -6.31 -0.69
CA PRO A 271 14.27 -5.01 -0.04
C PRO A 271 15.35 -4.11 -0.64
N ASP A 272 16.55 -4.65 -0.88
CA ASP A 272 17.63 -3.90 -1.51
C ASP A 272 17.36 -3.64 -3.00
N ALA A 273 16.82 -4.62 -3.73
CA ALA A 273 16.49 -4.44 -5.15
C ALA A 273 15.45 -3.34 -5.38
N ILE A 274 14.40 -3.28 -4.54
CA ILE A 274 13.39 -2.21 -4.57
C ILE A 274 14.02 -0.87 -4.20
N ARG A 275 14.82 -0.80 -3.12
CA ARG A 275 15.50 0.46 -2.76
C ARG A 275 16.35 0.97 -3.91
N ASP A 276 17.20 0.10 -4.47
CA ASP A 276 18.16 0.48 -5.49
C ASP A 276 17.49 0.93 -6.79
N VAL A 277 16.39 0.26 -7.20
CA VAL A 277 15.67 0.67 -8.41
C VAL A 277 14.89 1.98 -8.19
N LEU A 278 14.24 2.15 -7.03
CA LEU A 278 13.54 3.39 -6.72
C LEU A 278 14.53 4.56 -6.63
N GLN A 279 15.67 4.35 -5.98
CA GLN A 279 16.75 5.32 -5.91
C GLN A 279 17.24 5.73 -7.31
N LYS A 280 17.54 4.76 -8.18
CA LYS A 280 17.91 5.05 -9.58
C LYS A 280 16.83 5.80 -10.36
N THR A 281 15.55 5.54 -10.04
CA THR A 281 14.41 6.20 -10.68
C THR A 281 14.33 7.67 -10.29
N VAL A 282 14.47 7.97 -9.00
CA VAL A 282 14.22 9.31 -8.44
C VAL A 282 15.49 10.13 -8.23
N GLN A 283 16.64 9.64 -8.68
CA GLN A 283 17.87 10.43 -8.70
C GLN A 283 17.91 11.35 -9.92
N LYS A 284 18.70 12.43 -9.77
CA LYS A 284 18.99 13.39 -10.84
C LYS A 284 19.75 12.74 -11.98
#